data_AF-J7G6M8-F1
#
_entry.id   AF-J7G6M8-F1
#
_cell.length_a   1.000
_cell.length_b   1.000
_cell.length_c   1.000
_cell.angle_alpha   90.00
_cell.angle_beta   90.00
_cell.angle_gamma   90.00
#
_symmetry.space_group_name_H-M   'P 1'
#
loop_
_entity.id
_entity.type
_entity.pdbx_description
1 polymer ?
#
loop_
_entity_poly.entity_id
_entity_poly.type
_entity_poly.pdbx_seq_one_letter_code
_entity_poly.pdbx_strand_id
1 'polypeptide(L)'
;LIVEFIKKENIRLAGKPSAEVWLGRDTRPSGESLIEAAKEGINSIIGAAVLDFGVLTTPQLYWMVRARNKGWKATEQNYFEQLSSSFRCLMDLTPNGIKVNEEDDKLIVDGANGVGGEKLEILNNMLNNLAIEVRNCGNDGGILNEGV
;
A
#
# COMPACT_ATOMS: atom_id res chain seq x y z
N LEU A 1 10.61 -30.52 9.25
CA LEU A 1 10.08 -29.55 8.28
C LEU A 1 11.09 -28.45 7.88
N ILE A 2 11.33 -27.40 8.69
CA ILE A 2 12.19 -26.25 8.27
C ILE A 2 13.61 -26.69 7.85
N VAL A 3 14.29 -27.51 8.68
CA VAL A 3 15.64 -28.02 8.39
C VAL A 3 15.68 -28.88 7.11
N GLU A 4 14.61 -29.64 6.83
CA GLU A 4 14.53 -30.46 5.63
C GLU A 4 14.38 -29.59 4.38
N PHE A 5 13.55 -28.55 4.42
CA PHE A 5 13.43 -27.56 3.34
C PHE A 5 14.75 -26.83 3.08
N ILE A 6 15.45 -26.41 4.13
CA ILE A 6 16.76 -25.75 4.01
C ILE A 6 17.76 -26.63 3.27
N LYS A 7 17.84 -27.91 3.64
CA LYS A 7 18.74 -28.87 3.00
C LYS A 7 18.33 -29.15 1.55
N LYS A 8 17.03 -29.35 1.31
CA LYS A 8 16.50 -29.68 -0.02
C LYS A 8 16.69 -28.54 -1.02
N GLU A 9 16.36 -27.31 -0.62
CA GLU A 9 16.39 -26.12 -1.48
C GLU A 9 17.74 -25.38 -1.40
N ASN A 10 18.74 -25.93 -0.68
CA ASN A 10 20.07 -25.36 -0.49
C ASN A 10 20.04 -23.90 0.02
N ILE A 11 19.15 -23.62 0.97
CA ILE A 11 18.93 -22.27 1.52
C ILE A 11 20.06 -21.93 2.49
N ARG A 12 20.67 -20.75 2.33
CA ARG A 12 21.69 -20.24 3.25
C ARG A 12 21.02 -19.39 4.34
N LEU A 13 21.07 -19.85 5.59
CA LEU A 13 20.54 -19.10 6.74
C LEU A 13 21.56 -18.15 7.39
N ALA A 14 22.86 -18.45 7.28
CA ALA A 14 23.92 -17.70 7.94
C ALA A 14 24.61 -16.74 6.96
N GLY A 15 24.77 -15.48 7.37
CA GLY A 15 25.45 -14.42 6.61
C GLY A 15 24.54 -13.28 6.19
N LYS A 16 25.13 -12.14 5.80
CA LYS A 16 24.39 -11.03 5.19
C LYS A 16 24.10 -11.33 3.71
N PRO A 17 22.93 -10.91 3.18
CA PRO A 17 21.86 -10.21 3.89
C PRO A 17 20.92 -11.17 4.62
N SER A 18 20.50 -10.76 5.83
CA SER A 18 19.37 -11.35 6.56
C SER A 18 18.12 -11.32 5.68
N ALA A 19 17.32 -12.39 5.70
CA ALA A 19 16.01 -12.37 5.04
C ALA A 19 15.18 -11.23 5.62
N GLU A 20 14.55 -10.42 4.77
CA GLU A 20 13.73 -9.28 5.19
C GLU A 20 12.35 -9.43 4.54
N VAL A 21 11.30 -9.52 5.36
CA VAL A 21 9.92 -9.75 4.93
C VAL A 21 9.07 -8.56 5.31
N TRP A 22 8.37 -7.99 4.33
CA TRP A 22 7.52 -6.81 4.50
C TRP A 22 6.06 -7.25 4.44
N LEU A 23 5.29 -6.88 5.46
CA LEU A 23 3.88 -7.24 5.62
C LEU A 23 2.99 -6.00 5.56
N GLY A 24 1.79 -6.20 5.04
CA GLY A 24 0.70 -5.24 5.08
C GLY A 24 -0.63 -5.99 4.88
N ARG A 25 -1.73 -5.37 5.26
CA ARG A 25 -3.08 -5.96 5.19
C ARG A 25 -4.11 -4.96 4.71
N ASP A 26 -5.27 -5.47 4.28
CA ASP A 26 -6.46 -4.66 4.06
C ASP A 26 -7.23 -4.42 5.39
N THR A 27 -8.44 -3.88 5.29
CA THR A 27 -9.31 -3.53 6.42
C THR A 27 -10.13 -4.71 6.96
N ARG A 28 -9.95 -5.95 6.46
CA ARG A 28 -10.73 -7.10 6.94
C ARG A 28 -10.47 -7.36 8.43
N PRO A 29 -11.50 -7.67 9.24
CA PRO A 29 -11.33 -7.93 10.67
C PRO A 29 -10.36 -9.07 10.98
N SER A 30 -10.33 -10.13 10.16
CA SER A 30 -9.40 -11.25 10.34
C SER A 30 -7.94 -10.86 10.11
N GLY A 31 -7.66 -9.72 9.45
CA GLY A 31 -6.32 -9.29 9.07
C GLY A 31 -5.36 -9.15 10.25
N GLU A 32 -5.84 -8.72 11.42
CA GLU A 32 -5.02 -8.61 12.63
C GLU A 32 -4.53 -9.97 13.12
N SER A 33 -5.42 -10.95 13.25
CA SER A 33 -5.02 -12.30 13.66
C SER A 33 -4.09 -12.97 12.65
N LEU A 34 -4.31 -12.75 11.35
CA LEU A 34 -3.52 -13.35 10.28
C LEU A 34 -2.12 -12.74 10.19
N ILE A 35 -1.97 -11.43 10.42
CA ILE A 35 -0.65 -10.79 10.39
C ILE A 35 0.21 -11.20 11.58
N GLU A 36 -0.40 -11.40 12.76
CA GLU A 36 0.32 -11.94 13.92
C GLU A 36 0.77 -13.39 13.68
N ALA A 37 -0.10 -14.25 13.14
CA ALA A 37 0.29 -15.61 12.75
C ALA A 37 1.42 -15.62 11.70
N ALA A 38 1.41 -14.69 10.74
CA ALA A 38 2.48 -14.54 9.77
C ALA A 38 3.80 -14.11 10.44
N LYS A 39 3.76 -13.17 11.38
CA LYS A 39 4.93 -12.74 12.16
C LYS A 39 5.53 -13.89 12.96
N GLU A 40 4.71 -14.70 13.63
CA GLU A 40 5.18 -15.89 14.35
C GLU A 40 5.90 -16.87 13.41
N GLY A 41 5.32 -17.14 12.23
CA GLY A 41 5.93 -17.99 11.22
C GLY A 41 7.29 -17.47 10.74
N ILE A 42 7.40 -16.16 10.46
CA ILE A 42 8.66 -15.54 10.02
C ILE A 42 9.69 -15.56 11.13
N ASN A 43 9.30 -15.20 12.36
CA ASN A 43 10.20 -15.16 13.52
C ASN A 43 10.74 -16.55 13.90
N SER A 44 10.09 -17.63 13.47
CA SER A 44 10.60 -18.99 13.63
C SER A 44 11.86 -19.28 12.78
N ILE A 45 12.17 -18.43 11.78
CA ILE A 45 13.32 -18.56 10.89
C ILE A 45 14.49 -17.72 11.41
N ILE A 46 15.59 -18.39 11.75
CA ILE A 46 16.80 -17.76 12.28
C ILE A 46 17.33 -16.71 11.28
N GLY A 47 17.50 -15.47 11.76
CA GLY A 47 18.06 -14.38 10.98
C GLY A 47 17.09 -13.70 10.02
N ALA A 48 15.80 -14.07 10.01
CA ALA A 48 14.78 -13.32 9.31
C ALA A 48 14.35 -12.09 10.11
N ALA A 49 14.11 -10.98 9.39
CA ALA A 49 13.52 -9.75 9.91
C ALA A 49 12.13 -9.57 9.31
N VAL A 50 11.18 -9.14 10.15
CA VAL A 50 9.82 -8.82 9.73
C VAL A 50 9.55 -7.33 9.95
N LEU A 51 8.99 -6.66 8.95
CA LEU A 51 8.48 -5.31 9.04
C LEU A 51 7.00 -5.32 8.70
N ASP A 52 6.18 -4.82 9.61
CA ASP A 52 4.74 -4.68 9.42
C ASP A 52 4.38 -3.21 9.22
N PHE A 53 3.74 -2.91 8.10
CA PHE A 53 3.29 -1.57 7.72
C PHE A 53 1.80 -1.36 7.95
N GLY A 54 1.11 -2.31 8.57
CA GLY A 54 -0.28 -2.21 8.94
C GLY A 54 -1.20 -2.19 7.73
N VAL A 55 -2.14 -1.24 7.73
CA VAL A 55 -3.19 -1.14 6.72
C VAL A 55 -2.68 -0.43 5.48
N LEU A 56 -2.58 -1.17 4.38
CA LEU A 56 -2.11 -0.72 3.07
C LEU A 56 -2.97 -1.29 1.96
N THR A 57 -3.07 -0.57 0.85
CA THR A 57 -3.51 -1.15 -0.41
C THR A 57 -2.47 -2.15 -0.92
N THR A 58 -2.91 -3.16 -1.69
CA THR A 58 -1.99 -4.11 -2.31
C THR A 58 -0.93 -3.43 -3.21
N PRO A 59 -1.27 -2.40 -4.03
CA PRO A 59 -0.26 -1.68 -4.81
C PRO A 59 0.77 -0.91 -3.97
N GLN A 60 0.38 -0.35 -2.82
CA GLN A 60 1.32 0.30 -1.90
C GLN A 60 2.38 -0.70 -1.41
N LEU A 61 1.96 -1.87 -0.92
CA LEU A 61 2.90 -2.90 -0.45
C LEU A 61 3.84 -3.35 -1.58
N TYR A 62 3.33 -3.59 -2.78
CA TYR A 62 4.17 -3.95 -3.94
C TYR A 62 5.17 -2.86 -4.30
N TRP A 63 4.74 -1.60 -4.28
CA TRP A 63 5.63 -0.47 -4.56
C TRP A 63 6.73 -0.38 -3.50
N MET A 64 6.39 -0.52 -2.22
CA MET A 64 7.33 -0.45 -1.10
C MET A 64 8.40 -1.55 -1.19
N VAL A 65 7.99 -2.79 -1.44
CA VAL A 65 8.91 -3.93 -1.67
C VAL A 65 9.84 -3.65 -2.86
N ARG A 66 9.30 -3.12 -3.97
CA ARG A 66 10.12 -2.74 -5.14
C ARG A 66 11.11 -1.63 -4.80
N ALA A 67 10.67 -0.56 -4.16
CA ALA A 67 11.50 0.58 -3.79
C ALA A 67 12.65 0.14 -2.86
N ARG A 68 12.34 -0.67 -1.84
CA ARG A 68 13.34 -1.22 -0.90
C ARG A 68 14.41 -2.03 -1.62
N ASN A 69 14.01 -2.90 -2.55
CA ASN A 69 14.94 -3.74 -3.32
C ASN A 69 15.75 -2.95 -4.37
N LYS A 70 15.29 -1.75 -4.75
CA LYS A 70 16.06 -0.80 -5.58
C LYS A 70 16.98 0.11 -4.75
N GLY A 71 16.97 0.01 -3.43
CA GLY A 71 17.74 0.87 -2.54
C GLY A 71 17.13 2.26 -2.35
N TRP A 72 15.86 2.45 -2.71
CA TRP A 72 15.13 3.70 -2.49
C TRP A 72 14.49 3.73 -1.10
N LYS A 73 14.11 4.93 -0.64
CA LYS A 73 13.25 5.06 0.53
C LYS A 73 11.86 4.48 0.19
N ALA A 74 11.38 3.59 1.05
CA ALA A 74 10.18 2.80 0.82
C ALA A 74 9.19 3.01 1.96
N THR A 75 8.70 4.23 2.12
CA THR A 75 7.62 4.54 3.07
C THR A 75 6.31 4.76 2.33
N GLU A 76 5.19 4.66 3.05
CA GLU A 76 3.87 5.01 2.51
C GLU A 76 3.83 6.47 2.00
N GLN A 77 4.45 7.39 2.73
CA GLN A 77 4.58 8.78 2.30
C GLN A 77 5.31 8.90 0.96
N ASN A 78 6.39 8.14 0.74
CA ASN A 78 7.13 8.20 -0.52
C ASN A 78 6.32 7.63 -1.70
N TYR A 79 5.41 6.69 -1.45
CA TYR A 79 4.45 6.22 -2.46
C TYR A 79 3.54 7.38 -2.91
N PHE A 80 2.94 8.10 -1.97
CA PHE A 80 2.06 9.23 -2.27
C PHE A 80 2.80 10.40 -2.92
N GLU A 81 4.01 10.72 -2.45
CA GLU A 81 4.87 11.76 -3.05
C GLU A 81 5.23 11.42 -4.49
N GLN A 82 5.59 10.15 -4.78
CA GLN A 82 5.89 9.74 -6.14
C GLN A 82 4.67 9.90 -7.07
N LEU A 83 3.49 9.47 -6.64
CA LEU A 83 2.26 9.58 -7.44
C LEU A 83 1.87 11.04 -7.67
N SER A 84 1.77 11.84 -6.59
CA SER A 84 1.37 13.24 -6.66
C SER A 84 2.34 14.10 -7.46
N SER A 85 3.66 13.90 -7.31
CA SER A 85 4.67 14.62 -8.11
C SER A 85 4.61 14.23 -9.59
N SER A 86 4.48 12.93 -9.89
CA SER A 86 4.38 12.45 -11.27
C SER A 86 3.12 12.97 -11.95
N PHE A 87 1.99 12.99 -11.22
CA PHE A 87 0.75 13.58 -11.69
C PHE A 87 0.91 15.08 -11.96
N ARG A 88 1.50 15.84 -11.04
CA ARG A 88 1.76 17.27 -11.23
C ARG A 88 2.62 17.54 -12.46
N CYS A 89 3.72 16.80 -12.64
CA CYS A 89 4.56 16.88 -13.83
C CYS A 89 3.77 16.66 -15.12
N LEU A 90 2.83 15.70 -15.14
CA LEU A 90 1.97 15.46 -16.28
C LEU A 90 1.01 16.64 -16.52
N MET A 91 0.42 17.17 -15.46
CA MET A 91 -0.52 18.28 -15.54
C MET A 91 0.15 19.57 -16.05
N ASP A 92 1.40 19.82 -15.65
CA ASP A 92 2.21 20.96 -16.10
C ASP A 92 2.49 20.95 -17.61
N LEU A 93 2.36 19.79 -18.27
CA LEU A 93 2.48 19.66 -19.74
C LEU A 93 1.20 20.03 -20.49
N THR A 94 0.09 20.31 -19.80
CA THR A 94 -1.19 20.60 -20.44
C THR A 94 -1.24 22.07 -20.89
N PRO A 95 -1.40 22.38 -22.20
CA PRO A 95 -1.46 23.74 -22.69
C PRO A 95 -2.63 24.50 -22.06
N ASN A 96 -2.38 25.72 -21.57
CA ASN A 96 -3.33 26.66 -20.91
C ASN A 96 -3.71 26.36 -19.46
N GLY A 97 -3.19 25.29 -18.85
CA GLY A 97 -3.57 24.86 -17.51
C GLY A 97 -5.01 24.33 -17.44
N ILE A 98 -5.24 23.28 -16.66
CA ILE A 98 -6.60 22.75 -16.45
C ILE A 98 -7.27 23.63 -15.38
N LYS A 99 -8.25 24.44 -15.80
CA LYS A 99 -9.18 25.09 -14.87
C LYS A 99 -10.26 24.08 -14.51
N VAL A 100 -10.09 23.38 -13.40
CA VAL A 100 -11.11 22.48 -12.86
C VAL A 100 -12.24 23.33 -12.29
N ASN A 101 -13.46 23.14 -12.79
CA ASN A 101 -14.65 23.58 -12.07
C ASN A 101 -15.01 22.47 -11.07
N GLU A 102 -14.87 22.74 -9.76
CA GLU A 102 -15.14 21.75 -8.71
C GLU A 102 -16.58 21.19 -8.72
N GLU A 103 -17.53 21.94 -9.28
CA GLU A 103 -18.93 21.50 -9.39
C GLU A 103 -19.18 20.64 -10.63
N ASP A 104 -18.58 20.97 -11.78
CA ASP A 104 -18.86 20.31 -13.07
C ASP A 104 -17.86 19.19 -13.41
N ASP A 105 -16.63 19.25 -12.90
CA ASP A 105 -15.51 18.36 -13.28
C ASP A 105 -15.12 17.35 -12.19
N LYS A 106 -16.02 17.12 -11.23
CA LYS A 106 -15.75 16.25 -10.08
C LYS A 106 -15.69 14.77 -10.48
N LEU A 107 -14.57 14.12 -10.16
CA LEU A 107 -14.44 12.66 -10.22
C LEU A 107 -14.99 12.05 -8.92
N ILE A 108 -16.07 11.29 -9.04
CA ILE A 108 -16.62 10.52 -7.91
C ILE A 108 -16.02 9.12 -7.92
N VAL A 109 -15.42 8.72 -6.81
CA VAL A 109 -14.83 7.39 -6.65
C VAL A 109 -15.52 6.64 -5.51
N ASP A 110 -16.03 5.46 -5.82
CA ASP A 110 -16.52 4.51 -4.82
C ASP A 110 -15.33 3.72 -4.23
N GLY A 111 -15.09 3.88 -2.93
CA GLY A 111 -14.03 3.22 -2.17
C GLY A 111 -14.37 1.79 -1.75
N ALA A 112 -15.57 1.29 -2.07
CA ALA A 112 -16.06 -0.06 -1.74
C ALA A 112 -15.98 -0.43 -0.24
N ASN A 113 -15.96 0.57 0.64
CA ASN A 113 -15.68 0.46 2.07
C ASN A 113 -14.36 -0.26 2.39
N GLY A 114 -13.40 -0.18 1.46
CA GLY A 114 -12.09 -0.79 1.57
C GLY A 114 -10.98 0.22 1.83
N VAL A 115 -9.79 -0.32 2.11
CA VAL A 115 -8.57 0.46 2.34
C VAL A 115 -8.28 1.50 1.24
N GLY A 116 -8.69 1.24 -0.01
CA GLY A 116 -8.48 2.16 -1.12
C GLY A 116 -9.17 3.52 -0.93
N GLY A 117 -10.35 3.57 -0.31
CA GLY A 117 -11.06 4.82 -0.05
C GLY A 117 -10.26 5.75 0.87
N GLU A 118 -9.87 5.25 2.04
CA GLU A 118 -9.04 5.97 3.02
C GLU A 118 -7.72 6.47 2.39
N LYS A 119 -7.01 5.61 1.64
CA LYS A 119 -5.74 6.00 1.02
C LYS A 119 -5.92 7.01 -0.11
N LEU A 120 -7.05 6.98 -0.81
CA LEU A 120 -7.36 7.97 -1.84
C LEU A 120 -7.66 9.33 -1.24
N GLU A 121 -8.31 9.42 -0.07
CA GLU A 121 -8.51 10.69 0.63
C GLU A 121 -7.17 11.37 0.98
N ILE A 122 -6.18 10.58 1.42
CA ILE A 122 -4.82 11.07 1.69
C ILE A 122 -4.18 11.60 0.40
N LEU A 123 -4.22 10.81 -0.68
CA LEU A 123 -3.66 11.22 -1.96
C LEU A 123 -4.36 12.46 -2.53
N ASN A 124 -5.68 12.56 -2.39
CA ASN A 124 -6.49 13.69 -2.86
C ASN A 124 -5.99 15.02 -2.26
N ASN A 125 -5.65 15.03 -0.97
CA ASN A 125 -5.08 16.19 -0.29
C ASN A 125 -3.69 16.61 -0.83
N MET A 126 -3.04 15.78 -1.64
CA MET A 126 -1.73 16.05 -2.24
C MET A 126 -1.82 16.39 -3.75
N LEU A 127 -2.99 16.18 -4.36
CA LEU A 127 -3.24 16.47 -5.77
C LEU A 127 -3.78 17.89 -5.92
N ASN A 128 -3.33 18.57 -6.96
CA ASN A 128 -3.89 19.83 -7.42
C ASN A 128 -4.51 19.61 -8.79
N ASN A 129 -5.47 20.45 -9.19
CA ASN A 129 -6.06 20.43 -10.53
C ASN A 129 -6.84 19.13 -10.85
N LEU A 130 -7.37 18.48 -9.82
CA LEU A 130 -8.33 17.38 -9.91
C LEU A 130 -9.24 17.42 -8.68
N ALA A 131 -10.56 17.51 -8.88
CA ALA A 131 -11.52 17.45 -7.79
C ALA A 131 -12.01 16.00 -7.62
N ILE A 132 -11.65 15.34 -6.53
CA ILE A 132 -12.09 13.97 -6.22
C ILE A 132 -13.05 14.01 -5.02
N GLU A 133 -14.21 13.36 -5.17
CA GLU A 133 -15.09 13.01 -4.06
C GLU A 133 -15.05 11.49 -3.87
N VAL A 134 -14.58 11.07 -2.70
CA VAL A 134 -14.56 9.65 -2.34
C VAL A 134 -15.82 9.33 -1.55
N ARG A 135 -16.50 8.24 -1.91
CA ARG A 135 -17.68 7.70 -1.22
C ARG A 135 -17.37 6.29 -0.72
N ASN A 136 -18.14 5.81 0.25
CA ASN A 136 -17.99 4.46 0.81
C ASN A 136 -16.53 4.20 1.23
N CYS A 137 -15.99 5.04 2.12
CA CYS A 137 -14.60 4.97 2.57
C CYS A 137 -14.40 4.00 3.74
N GLY A 138 -15.47 3.36 4.25
CA GLY A 138 -15.44 2.49 5.42
C GLY A 138 -15.46 3.23 6.76
N ASN A 139 -15.16 4.53 6.78
CA ASN A 139 -15.18 5.40 7.97
C ASN A 139 -16.60 5.59 8.55
N ASP A 140 -17.62 5.38 7.73
CA ASP A 140 -19.05 5.44 8.04
C ASP A 140 -19.62 4.10 8.54
N GLY A 141 -18.78 3.07 8.69
CA GLY A 141 -19.21 1.74 9.12
C GLY A 141 -19.82 0.90 7.99
N GLY A 142 -19.66 1.30 6.73
CA GLY A 142 -20.11 0.51 5.58
C GLY A 142 -19.43 -0.86 5.48
N ILE A 143 -20.12 -1.82 4.86
CA ILE A 143 -19.62 -3.19 4.71
C ILE A 143 -18.74 -3.27 3.44
N LEU A 144 -17.54 -3.87 3.61
CA LEU A 144 -16.58 -4.07 2.52
C LEU A 144 -17.21 -4.83 1.34
N ASN A 145 -17.21 -4.23 0.15
CA ASN A 145 -17.79 -4.76 -1.09
C ASN A 145 -19.27 -5.17 -0.97
N GLU A 146 -20.06 -4.48 -0.15
CA GLU A 146 -21.49 -4.76 -0.05
C GLU A 146 -22.22 -4.52 -1.37
N GLY A 147 -23.02 -5.50 -1.80
CA GLY A 147 -23.82 -5.40 -3.03
C GLY A 147 -23.05 -5.61 -4.34
N VAL A 148 -21.79 -6.05 -4.26
CA VAL A 148 -20.95 -6.45 -5.42
C VAL A 148 -21.16 -7.92 -5.78
#